data_AF-A0A6B3H3B9-F1
#
_entry.id   AF-A0A6B3H3B9-F1
#
_cell.length_a   1.000
_cell.length_b   1.000
_cell.length_c   1.000
_cell.angle_alpha   90.00
_cell.angle_beta   90.00
_cell.angle_gamma   90.00
#
_symmetry.space_group_name_H-M   'P 1'
#
loop_
_entity.id
_entity.type
_entity.pdbx_description
1 polymer ?
#
loop_
_entity_poly.entity_id
_entity_poly.type
_entity_poly.pdbx_seq_one_letter_code
_entity_poly.pdbx_strand_id
1 'polypeptide(L)' 'PIVDDEKFVLDLLLREKIQVVQGTGFSWPRPDHFRILTLPYADDLDAAISRIGRFLNGYRQ' A
#
# COMPACT_ATOMS: atom_id res chain seq x y z
N PRO A 1 2.71 13.62 3.04
CA PRO A 1 1.58 13.44 2.11
C PRO A 1 2.02 12.59 0.93
N ILE A 2 1.15 11.75 0.39
CA ILE A 2 1.38 11.03 -0.87
C ILE A 2 0.86 11.93 -2.00
N VAL A 3 1.71 12.18 -2.99
CA VAL A 3 1.47 12.95 -4.21
C VAL A 3 1.36 12.06 -5.45
N ASP A 4 1.91 10.85 -5.40
CA ASP A 4 1.92 9.85 -6.48
C ASP A 4 1.67 8.47 -5.85
N ASP A 5 0.48 7.91 -6.02
CA ASP A 5 0.13 6.62 -5.44
C ASP A 5 0.77 5.44 -6.19
N GLU A 6 1.17 5.59 -7.46
CA GLU A 6 1.94 4.56 -8.19
C GLU A 6 3.34 4.41 -7.62
N LYS A 7 4.05 5.53 -7.38
CA LYS A 7 5.36 5.53 -6.72
C LYS A 7 5.25 4.95 -5.31
N PHE A 8 4.20 5.28 -4.55
CA PHE A 8 3.96 4.69 -3.23
C PHE A 8 3.84 3.16 -3.30
N VAL A 9 3.03 2.64 -4.23
CA VAL A 9 2.84 1.19 -4.39
C VAL A 9 4.14 0.51 -4.82
N LEU A 10 4.91 1.11 -5.73
CA LEU A 10 6.21 0.59 -6.15
C LEU A 10 7.20 0.55 -4.99
N ASP A 11 7.28 1.62 -4.18
CA ASP A 11 8.17 1.68 -3.02
C ASP A 11 7.80 0.63 -1.97
N LEU A 12 6.50 0.44 -1.72
CA LEU A 12 6.00 -0.60 -0.81
C LEU A 12 6.37 -2.00 -1.32
N LEU A 13 6.21 -2.27 -2.61
CA LEU A 13 6.63 -3.53 -3.22
C LEU A 13 8.13 -3.76 -3.08
N LEU A 14 8.96 -2.76 -3.37
CA LEU A 14 10.40 -2.91 -3.36
C LEU A 14 10.95 -3.14 -1.95
N ARG A 15 10.44 -2.42 -0.94
CA ARG A 15 10.93 -2.49 0.45
C ARG A 15 10.29 -3.62 1.24
N GLU A 16 8.97 -3.78 1.15
CA GLU A 16 8.22 -4.75 1.95
C GLU A 16 7.80 -5.99 1.14
N LYS A 17 8.05 -6.08 -0.17
CA LYS A 17 7.59 -7.23 -0.98
C LYS A 17 6.07 -7.44 -0.88
N ILE A 18 5.33 -6.36 -0.67
CA ILE A 18 3.86 -6.34 -0.60
C ILE A 18 3.35 -5.64 -1.85
N GLN A 19 2.65 -6.38 -2.71
CA GLN A 19 1.96 -5.82 -3.87
C GLN A 19 0.55 -5.38 -3.48
N VAL A 20 0.24 -4.11 -3.73
CA VAL A 20 -1.14 -3.58 -3.67
C VAL A 20 -1.47 -2.91 -5.01
N VAL A 21 -2.69 -2.40 -5.16
CA VAL A 21 -3.07 -1.61 -6.33
C VAL A 21 -3.38 -0.19 -5.88
N GLN A 22 -2.83 0.79 -6.59
CA GLN A 22 -3.05 2.21 -6.35
C GLN A 22 -4.51 2.62 -6.62
N GLY A 23 -5.00 3.65 -5.95
CA GLY A 23 -6.38 4.13 -6.07
C GLY A 23 -6.68 4.72 -7.44
N THR A 24 -5.74 5.48 -8.01
CA THR A 24 -5.85 6.08 -9.35
C THR A 24 -6.06 5.02 -10.45
N GLY A 25 -5.57 3.80 -10.24
CA GLY A 25 -5.83 2.63 -11.10
C GLY A 25 -7.31 2.21 -11.18
N PHE A 26 -8.15 2.70 -10.26
CA PHE A 26 -9.61 2.54 -10.25
C PHE A 26 -10.36 3.82 -10.62
N SER A 27 -9.70 4.78 -11.29
CA SER A 27 -10.26 6.11 -11.61
C SER A 27 -10.65 6.92 -10.36
N TRP A 28 -10.01 6.65 -9.22
CA TRP A 28 -10.20 7.46 -8.02
C TRP A 28 -9.49 8.82 -8.19
N PRO A 29 -10.12 9.95 -7.83
CA PRO A 29 -9.66 11.28 -8.26
C PRO A 29 -8.42 11.81 -7.53
N ARG A 30 -7.94 11.16 -6.47
CA ARG A 30 -6.80 11.63 -5.66
C ARG A 30 -5.83 10.48 -5.35
N PRO A 31 -4.52 10.73 -5.21
CA PRO A 31 -3.54 9.71 -4.82
C PRO A 31 -3.55 9.46 -3.30
N ASP A 32 -4.74 9.30 -2.72
CA ASP A 32 -4.97 9.16 -1.27
C ASP A 32 -5.55 7.78 -0.89
N HIS A 33 -5.68 6.85 -1.85
CA HIS A 33 -6.20 5.50 -1.64
C HIS A 33 -5.33 4.43 -2.31
N PHE A 34 -5.40 3.22 -1.78
CA PHE A 34 -4.94 1.99 -2.42
C PHE A 34 -5.86 0.83 -1.99
N ARG A 35 -5.82 -0.29 -2.72
CA ARG A 35 -6.70 -1.44 -2.50
C ARG A 35 -5.90 -2.67 -2.09
N ILE A 36 -6.43 -3.39 -1.10
CA ILE A 36 -5.98 -4.72 -0.67
C ILE A 36 -7.07 -5.76 -0.92
N LEU A 37 -6.68 -7.03 -1.00
CA LEU A 37 -7.60 -8.18 -1.04
C LEU A 37 -7.62 -8.85 0.33
N THR A 38 -8.81 -9.17 0.84
CA THR A 38 -9.01 -9.87 2.13
C THR A 38 -9.20 -11.38 1.95
N LEU A 39 -8.62 -11.95 0.90
CA LEU A 39 -8.63 -13.39 0.60
C LEU A 39 -7.63 -14.20 1.45
N PRO A 40 -6.44 -13.68 1.83
CA PRO A 40 -5.51 -14.40 2.70
C PRO A 40 -6.10 -14.70 4.09
N TYR A 41 -5.45 -15.58 4.85
CA TYR A 41 -5.82 -15.87 6.23
C TYR A 41 -5.63 -14.64 7.13
N ALA A 42 -6.31 -14.63 8.27
CA ALA A 42 -6.26 -13.51 9.22
C ALA A 42 -4.82 -13.22 9.67
N ASP A 43 -4.03 -14.25 10.00
CA ASP A 43 -2.65 -14.08 10.44
C ASP A 43 -1.75 -13.45 9.36
N ASP A 44 -1.97 -13.81 8.09
CA ASP A 44 -1.25 -13.23 6.95
C ASP A 44 -1.64 -11.76 6.74
N LEU A 45 -2.93 -11.44 6.88
CA LEU A 45 -3.44 -10.06 6.80
C LEU A 45 -2.88 -9.21 7.93
N ASP A 46 -2.87 -9.71 9.16
CA ASP A 46 -2.32 -9.01 10.33
C ASP A 46 -0.82 -8.72 10.15
N ALA A 47 -0.06 -9.70 9.65
CA ALA A 47 1.34 -9.53 9.33
C ALA A 47 1.56 -8.48 8.22
N ALA A 48 0.78 -8.53 7.14
CA ALA A 48 0.88 -7.58 6.02
C ALA A 48 0.49 -6.15 6.45
N ILE A 49 -0.61 -5.98 7.18
CA ILE A 49 -1.08 -4.68 7.67
C ILE A 49 -0.07 -4.08 8.64
N SER A 50 0.49 -4.88 9.55
CA SER A 50 1.54 -4.43 10.48
C SER A 50 2.79 -3.93 9.75
N ARG A 51 3.18 -4.58 8.66
CA ARG A 51 4.31 -4.16 7.81
C ARG A 51 4.02 -2.89 7.03
N ILE A 52 2.81 -2.77 6.48
CA ILE A 52 2.34 -1.53 5.84
C ILE A 52 2.41 -0.37 6.84
N GLY A 53 1.94 -0.57 8.08
CA GLY A 53 2.02 0.43 9.14
C GLY A 53 3.45 0.87 9.45
N ARG A 54 4.39 -0.08 9.55
CA ARG A 54 5.81 0.23 9.75
C ARG A 54 6.42 1.01 8.59
N PHE A 55 6.11 0.62 7.35
CA PHE A 55 6.54 1.35 6.16
C PHE A 55 6.02 2.79 6.18
N LEU A 56 4.73 2.98 6.41
CA LEU A 56 4.07 4.30 6.44
C LEU A 56 4.66 5.23 7.50
N ASN A 57 5.07 4.71 8.66
CA ASN A 57 5.64 5.52 9.74
C ASN A 57 6.96 6.22 9.33
N GLY A 58 7.75 5.59 8.46
CA GLY A 58 9.03 6.13 7.98
C GLY A 58 9.00 6.70 6.56
N TYR A 59 7.87 6.56 5.85
CA TYR A 59 7.78 6.89 4.44
C TYR A 59 7.57 8.39 4.20
N ARG A 60 8.41 8.97 3.35
CA ARG A 60 8.26 10.31 2.78
C ARG A 60 8.50 10.22 1.29
N GLN A 61 7.64 10.87 0.52
CA GLN A 61 7.64 10.81 -0.93
C GLN A 61 8.40 11.97 -1.57
#